data_AF-A0A7J4ZZ76-F1
#
_entry.id   AF-A0A7J4ZZ76-F1
#
_cell.length_a   1.000
_cell.length_b   1.000
_cell.length_c   1.000
_cell.angle_alpha   90.00
_cell.angle_beta   90.00
_cell.angle_gamma   90.00
#
_symmetry.space_group_name_H-M   'P 1'
#
loop_
_entity.id
_entity.type
_entity.pdbx_description
1 polymer ?
#
loop_
_entity_poly.entity_id
_entity_poly.type
_entity_poly.pdbx_seq_one_letter_code
_entity_poly.pdbx_strand_id
1 'polypeptide(L)'
;MSVSLILLPLAVAAVAATHAATAGRDGEGHVVCQVQTRMRDETLLVAALRDTGAVVTTEPDAVIADWADVRAGFRRGEDGIWSAHFTGEVDEPRAVEAVRAIDAAYGRQVQRAVLERLREQAPAAGLRLESEQVTEDASVRLVFAVEGRS
;
A
#
# COMPACT_ATOMS: atom_id res chain seq x y z
N MET A 1 -9.79 -18.19 12.70
CA MET A 1 -10.40 -16.97 13.26
C MET A 1 -10.46 -15.92 12.15
N SER A 2 -11.26 -14.86 12.30
CA SER A 2 -11.35 -13.78 11.29
C SER A 2 -11.15 -12.41 11.94
N VAL A 3 -10.44 -11.52 11.24
CA VAL A 3 -10.14 -10.15 11.66
C VAL A 3 -10.36 -9.21 10.48
N SER A 4 -11.13 -8.15 10.69
CA SER A 4 -11.41 -7.12 9.68
C SER A 4 -10.64 -5.85 9.99
N LEU A 5 -9.98 -5.28 8.97
CA LEU A 5 -9.21 -4.05 9.08
C LEU A 5 -9.73 -3.00 8.10
N ILE A 6 -10.00 -1.79 8.58
CA ILE A 6 -10.32 -0.62 7.75
C ILE A 6 -9.01 0.11 7.44
N LEU A 7 -8.68 0.25 6.16
CA LEU A 7 -7.41 0.80 5.71
C LEU A 7 -7.54 2.30 5.38
N LEU A 8 -7.36 3.14 6.39
CA LEU A 8 -7.53 4.59 6.29
C LEU A 8 -6.35 5.26 5.56
N PRO A 9 -6.59 6.05 4.50
CA PRO A 9 -5.52 6.78 3.83
C PRO A 9 -4.88 7.84 4.75
N LEU A 10 -3.54 7.95 4.77
CA LEU A 10 -2.83 8.94 5.59
C LEU A 10 -3.31 10.40 5.40
N ALA A 11 -3.79 10.76 4.20
CA ALA A 11 -4.34 12.11 3.94
C ALA A 11 -5.72 12.36 4.56
N VAL A 12 -6.48 11.30 4.89
CA VAL A 12 -7.81 11.35 5.52
C VAL A 12 -7.70 11.29 7.05
N ALA A 13 -6.56 10.83 7.58
CA ALA A 13 -6.30 10.59 9.00
C ALA A 13 -6.43 11.83 9.90
N ALA A 14 -6.27 13.04 9.35
CA ALA A 14 -6.33 14.28 10.14
C ALA A 14 -7.72 14.55 10.74
N VAL A 15 -8.80 14.01 10.16
CA VAL A 15 -10.18 14.19 10.67
C VAL A 15 -10.63 13.03 11.57
N ALA A 16 -10.08 11.83 11.37
CA ALA A 16 -10.45 10.62 12.12
C ALA A 16 -9.70 10.46 13.46
N ALA A 17 -8.62 11.21 13.70
CA ALA A 17 -7.80 11.08 14.91
C ALA A 17 -8.50 11.47 16.22
N THR A 18 -9.71 12.05 16.18
CA THR A 18 -10.54 12.28 17.37
C THR A 18 -11.35 11.04 17.79
N HIS A 19 -11.35 9.97 17.00
CA HIS A 19 -11.85 8.66 17.41
C HIS A 19 -10.67 7.71 17.54
N ALA A 20 -9.98 7.80 18.66
CA ALA A 20 -8.95 6.86 19.07
C ALA A 20 -9.47 5.42 18.95
N ALA A 21 -8.85 4.63 18.08
CA ALA A 21 -8.87 3.17 17.99
C ALA A 21 -10.03 2.48 18.72
N THR A 22 -11.25 2.52 18.17
CA THR A 22 -12.30 1.63 18.62
C THR A 22 -12.11 0.29 17.91
N ALA A 23 -11.47 -0.66 18.60
CA ALA A 23 -11.70 -2.08 18.32
C ALA A 23 -13.20 -2.32 18.52
N GLY A 24 -13.96 -2.30 17.43
CA GLY A 24 -15.39 -2.59 17.42
C GLY A 24 -15.62 -4.05 17.12
N ARG A 25 -16.82 -4.55 17.44
CA ARG A 25 -17.34 -5.74 16.78
C ARG A 25 -18.32 -5.31 15.70
N ASP A 26 -18.20 -5.87 14.50
CA ASP A 26 -19.26 -5.71 13.50
C ASP A 26 -20.54 -6.45 13.94
N GLY A 27 -21.63 -6.29 13.18
CA GLY A 27 -22.91 -6.97 13.45
C GLY A 27 -22.82 -8.51 13.44
N GLU A 28 -21.71 -9.08 12.98
CA GLU A 28 -21.42 -10.51 12.91
C GLU A 28 -20.45 -10.97 14.02
N GLY A 29 -19.94 -10.06 14.85
CA GLY A 29 -19.07 -10.36 15.99
C GLY A 29 -17.56 -10.35 15.68
N HIS A 30 -17.14 -9.96 14.47
CA HIS A 30 -15.73 -9.90 14.10
C HIS A 30 -15.02 -8.70 14.72
N VAL A 31 -13.75 -8.86 15.06
CA VAL A 31 -12.90 -7.74 15.49
C VAL A 31 -12.65 -6.83 14.28
N VAL A 32 -13.06 -5.56 14.40
CA VAL A 32 -12.80 -4.52 13.41
C VAL A 32 -11.76 -3.56 13.96
N CYS A 33 -10.59 -3.49 13.32
CA CYS A 33 -9.56 -2.51 13.67
C CYS A 33 -9.32 -1.51 12.53
N GLN A 34 -8.85 -0.32 12.88
CA GLN A 34 -8.52 0.71 11.89
C GLN A 34 -7.00 0.82 11.76
N VAL A 35 -6.50 0.77 10.52
CA VAL A 35 -5.06 0.85 10.20
C VAL A 35 -4.83 1.94 9.18
N GLN A 36 -3.85 2.81 9.45
CA GLN A 36 -3.46 3.87 8.52
C GLN A 36 -2.58 3.30 7.40
N THR A 37 -2.85 3.68 6.16
CA THR A 37 -2.13 3.19 4.98
C THR A 37 -2.01 4.25 3.87
N ARG A 38 -1.18 3.97 2.87
CA ARG A 38 -1.05 4.73 1.61
C ARG A 38 -1.71 4.04 0.41
N MET A 39 -2.26 2.84 0.58
CA MET A 39 -2.80 2.00 -0.49
C MET A 39 -4.02 2.64 -1.16
N ARG A 40 -3.85 3.19 -2.36
CA ARG A 40 -4.93 3.78 -3.17
C ARG A 40 -5.02 3.22 -4.58
N ASP A 41 -3.88 2.86 -5.14
CA ASP A 41 -3.74 2.30 -6.48
C ASP A 41 -3.74 0.77 -6.40
N GLU A 42 -4.68 0.14 -7.10
CA GLU A 42 -4.83 -1.32 -7.11
C GLU A 42 -3.62 -2.03 -7.72
N THR A 43 -3.02 -1.47 -8.78
CA THR A 43 -1.87 -2.08 -9.45
C THR A 43 -0.68 -2.15 -8.51
N LEU A 44 -0.44 -1.05 -7.77
CA LEU A 44 0.61 -1.01 -6.75
C LEU A 44 0.29 -1.91 -5.55
N LEU A 45 -0.99 -2.07 -5.17
CA LEU A 45 -1.41 -2.99 -4.12
C LEU A 45 -1.14 -4.45 -4.52
N VAL A 46 -1.51 -4.84 -5.74
CA VAL A 46 -1.24 -6.19 -6.27
C VAL A 46 0.26 -6.47 -6.30
N ALA A 47 1.07 -5.52 -6.76
CA ALA A 47 2.52 -5.65 -6.77
C ALA A 47 3.09 -5.77 -5.33
N ALA A 48 2.59 -4.97 -4.39
CA ALA A 48 2.99 -5.02 -2.99
C ALA A 48 2.64 -6.35 -2.31
N LEU A 49 1.47 -6.90 -2.60
CA LEU A 49 1.05 -8.21 -2.08
C LEU A 49 1.93 -9.35 -2.63
N ARG A 50 2.32 -9.28 -3.91
CA ARG A 50 3.28 -10.24 -4.48
C ARG A 50 4.65 -10.13 -3.84
N ASP A 51 5.11 -8.91 -3.54
CA ASP A 51 6.38 -8.66 -2.84
C ASP A 51 6.41 -9.26 -1.42
N THR A 52 5.25 -9.51 -0.79
CA THR A 52 5.17 -10.22 0.51
C THR A 52 5.01 -11.74 0.36
N GLY A 53 5.14 -12.26 -0.86
CA GLY A 53 5.04 -13.69 -1.16
C GLY A 53 3.61 -14.21 -1.31
N ALA A 54 2.61 -13.33 -1.41
CA ALA A 54 1.23 -13.75 -1.65
C ALA A 54 1.01 -14.21 -3.09
N VAL A 55 0.17 -15.22 -3.27
CA VAL A 55 -0.48 -15.48 -4.55
C VAL A 55 -1.70 -14.55 -4.64
N VAL A 56 -1.78 -13.74 -5.70
CA VAL A 56 -2.78 -12.67 -5.81
C VAL A 56 -3.73 -12.93 -6.96
N THR A 57 -5.04 -12.88 -6.66
CA THR A 57 -6.14 -12.93 -7.63
C THR A 57 -6.88 -11.59 -7.59
N THR A 58 -7.15 -11.01 -8.76
CA THR A 58 -7.91 -9.76 -8.90
C THR A 58 -9.31 -10.04 -9.44
N GLU A 59 -10.30 -9.45 -8.78
CA GLU A 59 -11.71 -9.43 -9.17
C GLU A 59 -12.14 -7.96 -9.37
N PRO A 60 -13.29 -7.68 -10.02
CA PRO A 60 -13.69 -6.31 -10.36
C PRO A 60 -13.71 -5.31 -9.19
N ASP A 61 -14.06 -5.76 -7.98
CA ASP A 61 -14.18 -4.93 -6.78
C ASP A 61 -13.36 -5.46 -5.60
N ALA A 62 -12.48 -6.44 -5.86
CA ALA A 62 -11.72 -7.12 -4.82
C ALA A 62 -10.34 -7.59 -5.26
N VAL A 63 -9.40 -7.60 -4.32
CA VAL A 63 -8.10 -8.26 -4.47
C VAL A 63 -7.98 -9.32 -3.40
N ILE A 64 -7.75 -10.57 -3.80
CA ILE A 64 -7.57 -11.69 -2.89
C ILE A 64 -6.09 -12.05 -2.85
N ALA A 65 -5.53 -12.11 -1.65
CA ALA A 65 -4.16 -12.49 -1.40
C ALA A 65 -4.11 -13.75 -0.53
N ASP A 66 -3.40 -14.76 -1.02
CA ASP A 66 -3.22 -16.04 -0.37
C ASP A 66 -1.76 -16.25 0.05
N TRP A 67 -1.55 -16.43 1.35
CA TRP A 67 -0.33 -16.97 1.94
C TRP A 67 -0.60 -18.39 2.44
N ALA A 68 0.44 -19.10 2.90
CA ALA A 68 0.33 -20.51 3.31
C ALA A 68 -0.82 -20.77 4.30
N ASP A 69 -0.94 -19.96 5.35
CA ASP A 69 -1.88 -20.20 6.46
C ASP A 69 -2.88 -19.05 6.66
N VAL A 70 -2.82 -18.03 5.80
CA VAL A 70 -3.59 -16.78 5.91
C VAL A 70 -4.09 -16.37 4.54
N ARG A 71 -5.37 -15.98 4.47
CA ARG A 71 -5.98 -15.36 3.30
C ARG A 71 -6.47 -13.96 3.67
N ALA A 72 -6.23 -12.98 2.80
CA ALA A 72 -6.79 -11.64 2.92
C ALA A 72 -7.61 -11.27 1.68
N GLY A 73 -8.83 -10.80 1.90
CA GLY A 73 -9.65 -10.16 0.88
C GLY A 73 -9.65 -8.65 1.07
N PHE A 74 -9.20 -7.91 0.06
CA PHE A 74 -9.23 -6.46 0.02
C PHE A 74 -10.42 -6.02 -0.81
N ARG A 75 -11.32 -5.19 -0.27
CA ARG A 75 -12.47 -4.62 -0.99
C ARG A 75 -12.47 -3.11 -0.89
N ARG A 76 -12.78 -2.45 -1.99
CA ARG A 76 -12.89 -0.99 -2.04
C ARG A 76 -14.32 -0.56 -1.73
N GLY A 77 -14.48 0.31 -0.75
CA GLY A 77 -15.75 0.95 -0.43
C GLY A 77 -16.11 2.05 -1.43
N GLU A 78 -17.36 2.50 -1.39
CA GLU A 78 -17.88 3.59 -2.24
C GLU A 78 -17.16 4.94 -1.99
N ASP A 79 -16.62 5.12 -0.79
CA ASP A 79 -15.77 6.25 -0.39
C ASP A 79 -14.33 6.16 -0.92
N GLY A 80 -14.02 5.07 -1.64
CA GLY A 80 -12.70 4.78 -2.17
C GLY A 80 -11.71 4.25 -1.15
N ILE A 81 -12.14 3.95 0.09
CA ILE A 81 -11.33 3.39 1.17
C ILE A 81 -11.29 1.87 1.05
N TRP A 82 -10.12 1.27 1.24
CA TRP A 82 -9.99 -0.18 1.23
C TRP A 82 -10.32 -0.77 2.61
N SER A 83 -10.97 -1.93 2.60
CA SER A 83 -11.15 -2.79 3.76
C SER A 83 -10.43 -4.11 3.50
N ALA A 84 -9.71 -4.63 4.48
CA ALA A 84 -9.02 -5.91 4.41
C ALA A 84 -9.64 -6.89 5.40
N HIS A 85 -10.08 -8.03 4.92
CA HIS A 85 -10.63 -9.10 5.75
C HIS A 85 -9.67 -10.29 5.76
N PHE A 86 -9.10 -10.58 6.92
CA PHE A 86 -8.16 -11.68 7.12
C PHE A 86 -8.87 -12.89 7.70
N THR A 87 -8.56 -14.06 7.15
CA THR A 87 -9.09 -15.36 7.57
C THR A 87 -7.96 -16.39 7.68
N GLY A 88 -8.16 -17.42 8.52
CA GLY A 88 -7.18 -18.48 8.77
C GLY A 88 -6.58 -18.43 10.17
N GLU A 89 -5.29 -18.74 10.28
CA GLU A 89 -4.51 -18.62 11.52
C GLU A 89 -4.00 -17.18 11.69
N VAL A 90 -4.95 -16.28 11.99
CA VAL A 90 -4.68 -14.85 12.14
C VAL A 90 -5.47 -14.28 13.31
N ASP A 91 -4.75 -13.60 14.20
CA ASP A 91 -5.29 -12.78 15.27
C ASP A 91 -5.07 -11.30 14.96
N GLU A 92 -5.57 -10.42 15.82
CA GLU A 92 -5.49 -8.98 15.61
C GLU A 92 -4.03 -8.46 15.49
N PRO A 93 -3.10 -8.80 16.40
CA PRO A 93 -1.70 -8.37 16.28
C PRO A 93 -1.07 -8.81 14.95
N ARG A 94 -1.26 -10.07 14.56
CA ARG A 94 -0.70 -10.61 13.31
C ARG A 94 -1.33 -9.96 12.07
N ALA A 95 -2.62 -9.66 12.09
CA ALA A 95 -3.29 -8.93 11.01
C ALA A 95 -2.72 -7.51 10.86
N VAL A 96 -2.48 -6.80 11.97
CA VAL A 96 -1.87 -5.46 11.96
C VAL A 96 -0.44 -5.51 11.43
N GLU A 97 0.36 -6.49 11.86
CA GLU A 97 1.72 -6.70 11.34
C GLU A 97 1.73 -7.01 9.84
N ALA A 98 0.80 -7.86 9.37
CA ALA A 98 0.65 -8.16 7.95
C ALA A 98 0.35 -6.88 7.15
N VAL A 99 -0.61 -6.06 7.58
CA VAL A 99 -0.92 -4.78 6.90
C VAL A 99 0.27 -3.82 6.91
N ARG A 100 1.05 -3.74 8.00
CA ARG A 100 2.26 -2.91 8.05
C ARG A 100 3.32 -3.37 7.06
N ALA A 101 3.52 -4.69 6.92
CA ALA A 101 4.44 -5.25 5.94
C ALA A 101 4.00 -4.95 4.50
N ILE A 102 2.69 -5.06 4.23
CA ILE A 102 2.11 -4.73 2.93
C ILE A 102 2.23 -3.21 2.66
N ASP A 103 2.02 -2.34 3.65
CA ASP A 103 2.17 -0.88 3.49
C ASP A 103 3.61 -0.49 3.17
N ALA A 104 4.58 -1.13 3.84
CA ALA A 104 5.99 -0.94 3.51
C ALA A 104 6.33 -1.42 2.09
N ALA A 105 5.78 -2.56 1.66
CA ALA A 105 5.94 -3.05 0.29
C ALA A 105 5.31 -2.11 -0.74
N TYR A 106 4.12 -1.61 -0.45
CA TYR A 106 3.43 -0.62 -1.27
C TYR A 106 4.24 0.67 -1.41
N GLY A 107 4.82 1.16 -0.31
CA GLY A 107 5.70 2.33 -0.34
C GLY A 107 6.89 2.16 -1.30
N ARG A 108 7.50 0.97 -1.34
CA ARG A 108 8.58 0.65 -2.30
C ARG A 108 8.07 0.64 -3.74
N GLN A 109 6.88 0.10 -3.98
CA GLN A 109 6.27 0.08 -5.33
C GLN A 109 5.95 1.50 -5.82
N VAL A 110 5.39 2.36 -4.96
CA VAL A 110 5.19 3.79 -5.27
C VAL A 110 6.50 4.46 -5.63
N GLN A 111 7.57 4.23 -4.84
CA GLN A 111 8.87 4.82 -5.11
C GLN A 111 9.43 4.37 -6.48
N ARG A 112 9.35 3.08 -6.80
CA ARG A 112 9.77 2.55 -8.11
C ARG A 112 8.99 3.20 -9.26
N ALA A 113 7.66 3.25 -9.16
CA ALA A 113 6.81 3.84 -10.19
C ALA A 113 7.10 5.33 -10.41
N VAL A 114 7.36 6.09 -9.33
CA VAL A 114 7.75 7.50 -9.42
C VAL A 114 9.11 7.65 -10.11
N LEU A 115 10.10 6.82 -9.76
CA LEU A 115 11.42 6.84 -10.37
C LEU A 115 11.37 6.52 -11.87
N GLU A 116 10.64 5.48 -12.26
CA GLU A 116 10.43 5.11 -13.66
C GLU A 116 9.79 6.27 -14.44
N ARG A 117 8.72 6.85 -13.91
CA ARG A 117 8.07 8.01 -14.53
C ARG A 117 8.99 9.22 -14.67
N LEU A 118 9.82 9.51 -13.66
CA LEU A 118 10.79 10.60 -13.74
C LEU A 118 11.83 10.35 -14.85
N ARG A 119 12.31 9.11 -14.99
CA ARG A 119 13.25 8.73 -16.06
C ARG A 119 12.61 8.85 -17.45
N GLU A 120 11.36 8.44 -17.60
CA GLU A 120 10.62 8.53 -18.87
C GLU A 120 10.30 9.97 -19.27
N GLN A 121 9.93 10.82 -18.29
CA GLN A 121 9.50 12.19 -18.56
C GLN A 121 10.65 13.19 -18.67
N ALA A 122 11.82 12.89 -18.08
CA ALA A 122 12.97 13.81 -18.06
C ALA A 122 13.41 14.26 -19.48
N PRO A 123 13.58 13.37 -20.48
CA PRO A 123 13.99 13.79 -21.82
C PRO A 123 13.00 14.75 -22.48
N ALA A 124 11.69 14.52 -22.31
CA ALA A 124 10.65 15.40 -22.83
C ALA A 124 10.65 16.80 -22.19
N ALA A 125 11.22 16.92 -20.98
CA ALA A 125 11.43 18.18 -20.28
C ALA A 125 12.80 18.83 -20.58
N GLY A 126 13.60 18.26 -21.50
CA GLY A 126 14.96 18.72 -21.78
C GLY A 126 15.93 18.43 -20.63
N LEU A 127 15.65 17.42 -19.82
CA LEU A 127 16.47 16.99 -18.69
C LEU A 127 17.11 15.64 -19.00
N ARG A 128 18.42 15.54 -18.78
CA ARG A 128 19.18 14.30 -18.88
C ARG A 128 19.58 13.84 -17.49
N LEU A 129 19.26 12.59 -17.14
CA LEU A 129 19.71 12.00 -15.88
C LEU A 129 21.23 11.84 -15.90
N GLU A 130 21.93 12.46 -14.94
CA GLU A 130 23.39 12.35 -14.80
C GLU A 130 23.81 11.39 -13.69
N SER A 131 23.06 11.35 -12.60
CA SER A 131 23.39 10.51 -11.46
C SER A 131 22.14 10.02 -10.76
N GLU A 132 22.19 8.76 -10.35
CA GLU A 132 21.22 8.13 -9.47
C GLU A 132 21.98 7.47 -8.32
N GLN A 133 21.60 7.80 -7.10
CA GLN A 133 22.21 7.26 -5.88
C GLN A 133 21.13 6.85 -4.89
N VAL A 134 21.23 5.61 -4.42
CA VAL A 134 20.48 5.14 -3.26
C VAL A 134 21.28 5.47 -2.00
N THR A 135 20.66 6.18 -1.06
CA THR A 135 21.28 6.58 0.22
C THR A 135 21.06 5.49 1.28
N GLU A 136 21.76 5.62 2.40
CA GLU A 136 21.74 4.64 3.51
C GLU A 136 20.34 4.47 4.16
N ASP A 137 19.51 5.51 4.09
CA ASP A 137 18.11 5.52 4.55
C ASP A 137 17.12 5.04 3.47
N ALA A 138 17.60 4.41 2.40
CA ALA A 138 16.84 3.95 1.24
C ALA A 138 16.12 5.08 0.46
N SER A 139 16.50 6.35 0.69
CA SER A 139 16.09 7.43 -0.20
C SER A 139 16.82 7.31 -1.55
N VAL A 140 16.22 7.84 -2.61
CA VAL A 140 16.84 7.85 -3.95
C VAL A 140 17.04 9.29 -4.37
N ARG A 141 18.30 9.67 -4.60
CA ARG A 141 18.68 10.97 -5.13
C ARG A 141 18.92 10.84 -6.63
N LEU A 142 18.19 11.65 -7.40
CA LEU A 142 18.40 11.83 -8.84
C LEU A 142 18.97 13.22 -9.11
N VAL A 143 20.00 13.29 -9.95
CA VAL A 143 20.57 14.54 -10.45
C VAL A 143 20.36 14.61 -11.96
N PHE A 144 19.73 15.68 -12.41
CA PHE A 144 19.47 15.93 -13.82
C PHE A 144 20.27 17.15 -14.31
N ALA A 145 20.87 17.03 -15.49
CA ALA A 145 21.41 18.15 -16.23
C ALA A 145 20.37 18.70 -17.20
N VAL A 146 20.36 20.01 -17.39
CA VAL A 146 19.54 20.66 -18.43
C VAL A 146 20.27 20.51 -19.75
N GLU A 147 19.62 19.94 -20.75
CA GLU A 147 20.14 19.97 -22.11
C GLU A 147 20.07 21.40 -22.63
N GLY A 148 21.22 22.05 -22.74
CA GLY A 148 21.34 23.39 -23.29
C GLY A 148 20.83 23.41 -24.72
N ARG A 149 19.85 24.27 -25.00
CA ARG A 149 19.44 24.61 -26.36
C ARG A 149 20.67 25.15 -27.09
N SER A 150 21.23 24.36 -28.01
CA SER A 150 22.27 24.82 -28.94
C SER A 150 21.62 25.67 -30.04
#